data_AF-A0A2U1L1H4-F1
#
_entry.id   AF-A0A2U1L1H4-F1
#
_cell.length_a   1.000
_cell.length_b   1.000
_cell.length_c   1.000
_cell.angle_alpha   90.00
_cell.angle_beta   90.00
_cell.angle_gamma   90.00
#
_symmetry.space_group_name_H-M   'P 1'
#
loop_
_entity.id
_entity.type
_entity.pdbx_description
1 polymer ?
#
loop_
_entity_poly.entity_id
_entity_poly.type
_entity_poly.pdbx_seq_one_letter_code
_entity_poly.pdbx_strand_id
1 'polypeptide(L)'
;MNVQGDRLRNLPDHLIHKILSLVGIKLAVQTSALSSRWRYLWTSLPCLNFSSEYFTTLLKFSKFVTHVLSCRNNQIEMRSAKLTFSGRASRGFVKRILDYAFSHNVKQLTVSCLSRTEFPLSLFSSLSLEHLTFA
;
A
#
# COMPACT_ATOMS: atom_id res chain seq x y z
N MET A 1 -18.52 34.69 -16.80
CA MET A 1 -17.48 34.13 -15.91
C MET A 1 -17.49 32.62 -16.10
N ASN A 2 -16.52 32.08 -16.83
CA ASN A 2 -16.43 30.64 -17.07
C ASN A 2 -15.81 30.01 -15.83
N VAL A 3 -16.64 29.53 -14.90
CA VAL A 3 -16.14 28.70 -13.80
C VAL A 3 -15.67 27.42 -14.46
N GLN A 4 -14.38 27.37 -14.78
CA GLN A 4 -13.72 26.21 -15.36
C GLN A 4 -13.88 25.08 -14.35
N GLY A 5 -14.95 24.30 -14.52
CA GLY A 5 -15.39 23.30 -13.57
C GLY A 5 -14.20 22.43 -13.19
N ASP A 6 -13.99 22.30 -11.88
CA ASP A 6 -12.89 21.56 -11.26
C ASP A 6 -12.62 20.26 -12.03
N ARG A 7 -11.57 20.25 -12.86
CA ARG A 7 -11.32 19.19 -13.85
C ARG A 7 -11.12 17.83 -13.18
N LEU A 8 -10.75 17.84 -11.89
CA LEU A 8 -10.61 16.65 -11.05
C LEU A 8 -11.97 16.03 -10.69
N ARG A 9 -13.06 16.81 -10.65
CA ARG A 9 -14.42 16.29 -10.39
C ARG A 9 -14.99 15.52 -11.58
N ASN A 10 -14.60 15.88 -12.80
CA ASN A 10 -15.11 15.26 -14.03
C ASN A 10 -14.31 14.02 -14.46
N LEU A 11 -13.23 13.70 -13.75
CA LEU A 11 -12.39 12.55 -14.10
C LEU A 11 -13.13 11.24 -13.78
N PRO A 12 -13.29 10.29 -14.71
CA PRO A 12 -13.86 8.97 -14.42
C PRO A 12 -13.11 8.20 -13.33
N ASP A 13 -13.81 7.38 -12.54
CA ASP A 13 -13.21 6.66 -11.40
C ASP A 13 -12.04 5.76 -11.82
N HIS A 14 -12.12 5.11 -12.98
CA HIS A 14 -11.04 4.26 -13.48
C HIS A 14 -9.74 5.05 -13.75
N LEU A 15 -9.83 6.32 -14.17
CA LEU A 15 -8.66 7.18 -14.34
C LEU A 15 -8.13 7.65 -12.98
N ILE A 16 -9.01 7.94 -12.02
CA ILE A 16 -8.59 8.25 -10.65
C ILE A 16 -7.83 7.04 -10.06
N HIS A 17 -8.37 5.82 -10.16
CA HIS A 17 -7.67 4.61 -9.74
C HIS A 17 -6.31 4.45 -10.41
N LYS A 18 -6.22 4.74 -11.70
CA LYS A 18 -4.96 4.68 -12.42
C LYS A 18 -3.95 5.70 -11.87
N ILE A 19 -4.35 6.94 -11.65
CA ILE A 19 -3.49 7.96 -11.02
C ILE A 19 -3.03 7.51 -9.63
N LEU A 20 -3.98 7.05 -8.80
CA LEU A 20 -3.70 6.59 -7.44
C LEU A 20 -2.77 5.36 -7.41
N SER A 21 -2.84 4.49 -8.41
CA SER A 21 -1.94 3.34 -8.54
C SER A 21 -0.49 3.71 -8.87
N LEU A 22 -0.25 4.92 -9.39
CA LEU A 22 1.08 5.43 -9.72
C LEU A 22 1.77 6.11 -8.54
N VAL A 23 1.05 6.37 -7.45
CA VAL A 23 1.57 7.06 -6.27
C VAL A 23 1.67 6.13 -5.07
N GLY A 24 2.49 6.51 -4.09
CA GLY A 24 2.55 5.81 -2.81
C GLY A 24 1.22 5.88 -2.06
N ILE A 25 0.90 4.84 -1.29
CA ILE A 25 -0.39 4.71 -0.60
C ILE A 25 -0.63 5.84 0.41
N LYS A 26 0.43 6.44 0.97
CA LYS A 26 0.30 7.65 1.81
C LYS A 26 -0.32 8.81 1.05
N LEU A 27 0.18 9.10 -0.15
CA LEU A 27 -0.38 10.16 -1.00
C LEU A 27 -1.78 9.79 -1.46
N ALA A 28 -2.01 8.53 -1.83
CA ALA A 28 -3.34 8.07 -2.23
C ALA A 28 -4.39 8.26 -1.11
N VAL A 29 -4.05 7.92 0.13
CA VAL A 29 -4.91 8.20 1.29
C VAL A 29 -5.12 9.70 1.48
N GLN A 30 -4.10 10.55 1.32
CA GLN A 30 -4.26 12.01 1.45
C GLN A 30 -5.23 12.61 0.43
N THR A 31 -5.38 12.01 -0.75
CA THR A 31 -6.37 12.46 -1.73
C THR A 31 -7.82 12.29 -1.24
N SER A 32 -8.06 11.53 -0.17
CA SER A 32 -9.37 11.39 0.45
C SER A 32 -9.97 12.72 0.93
N ALA A 33 -9.12 13.73 1.16
CA ALA A 33 -9.53 15.07 1.57
C ALA A 33 -9.99 15.97 0.41
N LEU A 34 -9.78 15.57 -0.85
CA LEU A 34 -10.10 16.41 -2.01
C LEU A 34 -11.61 16.56 -2.24
N SER A 35 -12.38 15.49 -2.06
CA SER A 35 -13.85 15.52 -2.03
C SER A 35 -14.43 14.19 -1.54
N SER A 36 -15.74 14.16 -1.29
CA SER A 36 -16.47 12.94 -0.92
C SER A 36 -16.26 11.79 -1.91
N ARG A 37 -16.09 12.09 -3.20
CA ARG A 37 -15.81 11.10 -4.26
C ARG A 37 -14.45 10.42 -4.08
N TRP A 38 -13.43 11.15 -3.66
CA TRP A 38 -12.07 10.62 -3.50
C TRP A 38 -11.87 9.88 -2.17
N ARG A 39 -12.78 10.08 -1.22
CA ARG A 39 -12.66 9.60 0.17
C ARG A 39 -12.30 8.12 0.31
N TYR A 40 -12.85 7.27 -0.56
CA TYR A 40 -12.70 5.82 -0.47
C TYR A 40 -12.02 5.16 -1.67
N LEU A 41 -11.60 5.90 -2.70
CA LEU A 41 -11.03 5.29 -3.91
C LEU A 41 -9.71 4.56 -3.65
N TRP A 42 -8.97 4.97 -2.62
CA TRP A 42 -7.72 4.28 -2.27
C TRP A 42 -7.97 2.88 -1.68
N THR A 43 -9.15 2.60 -1.12
CA THR A 43 -9.43 1.33 -0.40
C THR A 43 -9.54 0.13 -1.33
N SER A 44 -9.76 0.36 -2.63
CA SER A 44 -9.89 -0.67 -3.67
C SER A 44 -8.70 -0.69 -4.65
N LEU A 45 -7.56 -0.07 -4.31
CA LEU A 45 -6.39 -0.07 -5.20
C LEU A 45 -5.77 -1.47 -5.29
N PRO A 46 -5.61 -2.09 -6.47
CA PRO A 46 -5.03 -3.44 -6.58
C PRO A 46 -3.53 -3.48 -6.25
N CYS A 47 -2.86 -2.33 -6.28
CA CYS A 47 -1.42 -2.20 -6.05
C CYS A 47 -1.19 -1.29 -4.84
N LEU A 48 -0.50 -1.79 -3.81
CA LEU A 48 -0.15 -1.01 -2.62
C LEU A 48 1.35 -0.72 -2.58
N ASN A 49 1.73 0.54 -2.47
CA ASN A 49 3.13 0.95 -2.34
C ASN A 49 3.35 1.71 -1.02
N PHE A 50 3.98 1.03 -0.05
CA PHE A 50 4.33 1.56 1.25
C PHE A 50 5.81 1.98 1.26
N SER A 51 6.08 3.24 1.64
CA SER A 51 7.44 3.75 1.84
C SER A 51 7.57 4.41 3.21
N SER A 52 8.60 4.00 3.98
CA SER A 52 8.91 4.62 5.27
C SER A 52 9.54 6.00 5.14
N GLU A 53 10.00 6.39 3.95
CA GLU A 53 10.64 7.69 3.68
C GLU A 53 9.75 8.87 4.08
N TYR A 54 8.44 8.69 4.00
CA TYR A 54 7.47 9.72 4.36
C TYR A 54 7.16 9.81 5.86
N PHE A 55 7.90 9.09 6.72
CA PHE A 55 7.63 8.97 8.15
C PHE A 55 8.89 9.21 8.99
N THR A 56 8.74 9.95 10.09
CA THR A 56 9.86 10.26 10.98
C THR A 56 10.37 9.06 11.77
N THR A 57 9.54 8.03 11.97
CA THR A 57 9.92 6.80 12.69
C THR A 57 9.24 5.57 12.09
N LEU A 58 9.91 4.42 12.18
CA LEU A 58 9.34 3.12 11.80
C LEU A 58 8.07 2.78 12.59
N LEU A 59 7.93 3.28 13.83
CA LEU A 59 6.70 3.10 14.61
C LEU A 59 5.51 3.84 13.99
N LYS A 60 5.69 5.10 13.55
CA LYS A 60 4.62 5.86 12.87
C LYS A 60 4.26 5.23 11.54
N PHE A 61 5.27 4.82 10.77
CA PHE A 61 5.08 4.08 9.53
C PHE A 61 4.29 2.79 9.78
N SER A 62 4.69 1.99 10.77
CA SER A 62 4.02 0.75 11.14
C SER A 62 2.55 0.95 11.52
N LYS A 63 2.25 1.95 12.34
CA LYS A 63 0.87 2.32 12.68
C LYS A 63 0.06 2.70 11.45
N PHE A 64 0.64 3.50 10.55
CA PHE A 64 0.01 3.87 9.29
C PHE A 64 -0.28 2.66 8.39
N VAL A 65 0.70 1.77 8.18
CA VAL A 65 0.50 0.54 7.40
C VAL A 65 -0.67 -0.26 7.99
N THR A 66 -0.66 -0.50 9.31
CA THR A 66 -1.76 -1.21 10.00
C THR A 66 -3.12 -0.60 9.67
N HIS A 67 -3.23 0.72 9.78
CA HIS A 67 -4.48 1.43 9.59
C HIS A 67 -4.99 1.31 8.15
N VAL A 68 -4.10 1.48 7.17
CA VAL A 68 -4.41 1.30 5.75
C VAL A 68 -4.93 -0.12 5.49
N LEU A 69 -4.23 -1.13 6.00
CA LEU A 69 -4.60 -2.53 5.82
C LEU A 69 -5.94 -2.86 6.49
N SER A 70 -6.25 -2.25 7.65
CA SER A 70 -7.54 -2.46 8.34
C SER A 70 -8.74 -1.78 7.67
N CYS A 71 -8.50 -0.71 6.91
CA CYS A 71 -9.55 0.09 6.27
C CYS A 71 -9.72 -0.24 4.77
N ARG A 72 -8.90 -1.14 4.23
CA ARG A 72 -8.99 -1.60 2.84
C ARG A 72 -10.26 -2.43 2.63
N ASN A 73 -10.81 -2.39 1.42
CA ASN A 73 -11.84 -3.33 1.02
C ASN A 73 -11.22 -4.70 0.67
N ASN A 74 -11.38 -5.68 1.57
CA ASN A 74 -10.83 -7.02 1.41
C ASN A 74 -11.55 -7.88 0.34
N GLN A 75 -12.67 -7.40 -0.22
CA GLN A 75 -13.32 -8.06 -1.37
C GLN A 75 -12.58 -7.79 -2.69
N ILE A 76 -11.65 -6.82 -2.70
CA ILE A 76 -10.87 -6.46 -3.89
C ILE A 76 -9.52 -7.18 -3.85
N GLU A 77 -9.24 -7.94 -4.90
CA GLU A 77 -7.97 -8.66 -5.06
C GLU A 77 -6.78 -7.69 -4.94
N MET A 78 -5.82 -8.06 -4.08
CA MET A 78 -4.55 -7.35 -3.99
C MET A 78 -3.55 -8.01 -4.93
N ARG A 79 -3.32 -7.38 -6.08
CA ARG A 79 -2.40 -7.89 -7.10
C ARG A 79 -0.94 -7.74 -6.68
N SER A 80 -0.58 -6.58 -6.13
CA SER A 80 0.81 -6.31 -5.75
C SER A 80 0.94 -5.48 -4.48
N ALA A 81 1.99 -5.75 -3.72
CA ALA A 81 2.40 -4.97 -2.56
C ALA A 81 3.91 -4.69 -2.64
N LYS A 82 4.28 -3.42 -2.49
CA LYS A 82 5.65 -2.96 -2.34
C LYS A 82 5.82 -2.38 -0.95
N LEU A 83 6.83 -2.84 -0.24
CA LEU A 83 7.18 -2.39 1.10
C LEU A 83 8.64 -1.93 1.11
N THR A 84 8.85 -0.62 1.15
CA THR A 84 10.17 -0.01 1.29
C THR A 84 10.32 0.57 2.69
N PHE A 85 11.36 0.15 3.41
CA PHE A 85 11.69 0.77 4.69
C PHE A 85 13.19 0.83 4.98
N SER A 86 13.60 1.88 5.70
CA SER A 86 14.97 2.07 6.17
C SER A 86 15.08 1.89 7.68
N GLY A 87 16.19 1.31 8.12
CA GLY A 87 16.47 1.04 9.54
C GLY A 87 15.98 -0.33 10.02
N ARG A 88 16.31 -0.65 11.27
CA ARG A 88 16.03 -1.97 11.87
C ARG A 88 14.53 -2.14 12.15
N ALA A 89 13.85 -2.89 11.29
CA ALA A 89 12.50 -3.36 11.55
C ALA A 89 12.50 -4.50 12.57
N SER A 90 11.47 -4.55 13.42
CA SER A 90 11.25 -5.71 14.29
C SER A 90 10.71 -6.89 13.48
N ARG A 91 11.09 -8.11 13.85
CA ARG A 91 10.57 -9.35 13.23
C ARG A 91 9.04 -9.39 13.27
N GLY A 92 8.42 -8.93 14.37
CA GLY A 92 6.95 -8.86 14.50
C GLY A 92 6.29 -7.88 13.52
N PHE A 93 6.94 -6.74 13.24
CA PHE A 93 6.43 -5.78 12.26
C PHE A 93 6.41 -6.38 10.85
N VAL A 94 7.54 -6.96 10.44
CA VAL A 94 7.69 -7.62 9.14
C VAL A 94 6.68 -8.76 9.02
N LYS A 95 6.65 -9.67 9.99
CA LYS A 95 5.72 -10.81 10.02
C LYS A 95 4.27 -10.38 9.82
N ARG A 96 3.81 -9.33 10.50
CA ARG A 96 2.42 -8.87 10.38
C ARG A 96 2.06 -8.38 8.97
N ILE A 97 2.96 -7.65 8.31
CA ILE A 97 2.69 -7.20 6.93
C ILE A 97 2.63 -8.39 6.00
N LEU A 98 3.53 -9.36 6.19
CA LEU A 98 3.56 -10.59 5.41
C LEU A 98 2.30 -11.44 5.63
N ASP A 99 1.90 -11.65 6.89
CA ASP A 99 0.70 -12.38 7.25
C ASP A 99 -0.54 -11.75 6.60
N TYR A 100 -0.64 -10.41 6.59
CA TYR A 100 -1.71 -9.72 5.87
C TYR A 100 -1.63 -9.93 4.36
N ALA A 101 -0.44 -9.80 3.77
CA ALA A 101 -0.28 -9.93 2.33
C ALA A 101 -0.64 -11.35 1.85
N PHE A 102 -0.31 -12.37 2.63
CA PHE A 102 -0.65 -13.76 2.35
C PHE A 102 -2.11 -14.08 2.60
N SER A 103 -2.73 -13.56 3.66
CA SER A 103 -4.17 -13.75 3.88
C SER A 103 -5.04 -13.09 2.82
N HIS A 104 -4.48 -12.15 2.05
CA HIS A 104 -5.15 -11.48 0.93
C HIS A 104 -4.64 -11.92 -0.44
N ASN A 105 -4.02 -13.11 -0.51
CA ASN A 105 -3.59 -13.77 -1.73
C ASN A 105 -2.74 -12.89 -2.67
N VAL A 106 -1.79 -12.14 -2.10
CA VAL A 106 -0.90 -11.30 -2.92
C VAL A 106 -0.16 -12.16 -3.96
N LYS A 107 -0.13 -11.68 -5.21
CA LYS A 107 0.64 -12.32 -6.29
C LYS A 107 2.06 -11.79 -6.39
N GLN A 108 2.25 -10.51 -6.15
CA GLN A 108 3.56 -9.86 -6.26
C GLN A 108 3.91 -9.11 -4.98
N LEU A 109 5.02 -9.49 -4.36
CA LEU A 109 5.53 -8.85 -3.16
C LEU A 109 6.97 -8.38 -3.38
N THR A 110 7.18 -7.08 -3.27
CA THR A 110 8.52 -6.48 -3.28
C THR A 110 8.82 -5.94 -1.90
N VAL A 111 9.90 -6.41 -1.28
CA VAL A 111 10.37 -5.88 0.00
C VAL A 111 11.75 -5.28 -0.18
N SER A 112 11.85 -3.96 0.02
CA SER A 112 13.11 -3.25 -0.04
C SER A 112 13.53 -2.80 1.35
N CYS A 113 14.68 -3.31 1.81
CA CYS A 113 15.21 -2.97 3.13
C CYS A 113 16.70 -2.60 3.04
N LEU A 114 17.02 -1.36 3.43
CA LEU A 114 18.40 -0.86 3.46
C LEU A 114 19.22 -1.41 4.65
N SER A 115 18.70 -2.39 5.39
CA SER A 115 19.37 -3.00 6.54
C SER A 115 19.25 -4.51 6.50
N ARG A 116 20.20 -5.24 7.11
CA ARG A 116 20.10 -6.70 7.25
C ARG A 116 18.91 -7.06 8.14
N THR A 117 17.78 -7.40 7.52
CA THR A 117 16.61 -7.95 8.20
C THR A 117 16.47 -9.43 7.89
N GLU A 118 16.33 -10.26 8.92
CA GLU A 118 15.92 -11.65 8.74
C GLU A 118 14.43 -11.68 8.38
N PHE A 119 14.14 -12.25 7.22
CA PHE A 119 12.76 -12.48 6.80
C PHE A 119 12.26 -13.84 7.33
N PRO A 120 11.01 -13.92 7.80
CA PRO A 120 10.47 -15.18 8.27
C PRO A 120 10.30 -16.16 7.09
N LEU A 121 10.49 -17.44 7.37
CA LEU A 121 10.32 -18.52 6.38
C LEU A 121 8.89 -18.61 5.84
N SER A 122 7.90 -18.01 6.52
CA SER A 122 6.53 -17.90 6.03
C SER A 122 6.41 -17.21 4.67
N LEU A 123 7.44 -16.45 4.25
CA LEU A 123 7.53 -15.92 2.89
C LEU A 123 7.43 -16.99 1.80
N PHE A 124 7.93 -18.19 2.07
CA PHE A 124 7.98 -19.30 1.12
C PHE A 124 6.78 -20.24 1.26
N SER A 125 5.86 -19.94 2.17
CA SER A 125 4.66 -20.76 2.43
C SER A 125 3.42 -20.23 1.69
N SER A 126 3.53 -19.10 0.99
CA SER A 126 2.39 -18.54 0.24
C SER A 126 2.10 -19.35 -1.01
N LEU A 127 0.85 -19.81 -1.14
CA LEU A 127 0.37 -20.53 -2.33
C LEU A 127 -0.03 -19.61 -3.49
N SER A 128 -0.25 -18.32 -3.21
CA SER A 128 -0.68 -17.33 -4.20
C SER A 128 0.47 -16.48 -4.76
N LEU A 129 1.64 -16.51 -4.11
CA LEU A 129 2.75 -15.62 -4.44
C LEU A 129 3.48 -16.13 -5.67
N GLU A 130 3.41 -15.38 -6.76
CA GLU A 130 4.07 -15.68 -8.03
C GLU A 130 5.44 -15.00 -8.13
N HIS A 131 5.58 -13.80 -7.54
CA HIS A 131 6.81 -13.02 -7.61
C HIS A 131 7.19 -12.44 -6.25
N LEU A 132 8.38 -12.80 -5.78
CA LEU A 132 9.01 -12.26 -4.57
C LEU A 132 10.32 -11.58 -4.94
N THR A 133 10.44 -10.28 -4.65
CA THR A 133 11.66 -9.51 -4.91
C THR A 133 12.18 -8.90 -3.62
N PHE A 134 13.47 -9.12 -3.34
CA PHE A 134 14.22 -8.39 -2.32
C PHE A 134 15.14 -7.39 -3.00
N ALA A 135 15.07 -6.12 -2.62
CA ALA A 135 15.86 -5.04 -3.21
C ALA A 135 16.51 -4.14 -2.15
#